data_AF-A0A1G2G4W7-F1
#
_entry.id   AF-A0A1G2G4W7-F1
#
_cell.length_a   1.000
_cell.length_b   1.000
_cell.length_c   1.000
_cell.angle_alpha   90.00
_cell.angle_beta   90.00
_cell.angle_gamma   90.00
#
_symmetry.space_group_name_H-M   'P 1'
#
loop_
_entity.id
_entity.type
_entity.pdbx_description
1 polymer ?
#
loop_
_entity_poly.entity_id
_entity_poly.type
_entity_poly.pdbx_seq_one_letter_code
_entity_poly.pdbx_strand_id
1 'polypeptide(L)'
;MNPKQFLILGGIILALIGMLGMVGDIIGPTPEESFFGSIWWFDTAENWAHLVLGIVALVAAFIFPAGLQKSLVLLVGFVAVLIGIYSAVSSAPILGANLENPADTVLHMLVGAWAIFAGMRGGSRTAASIPNMNQSIQPPIQRI
;
A
#
# COMPACT_ATOMS: atom_id res chain seq x y z
N MET A 1 3.32 -6.83 10.19
CA MET A 1 3.07 -5.76 9.21
C MET A 1 2.13 -4.73 9.82
N ASN A 2 2.60 -3.51 10.02
CA ASN A 2 1.78 -2.32 10.35
C ASN A 2 1.81 -1.33 9.16
N PRO A 3 1.05 -0.22 9.19
CA PRO A 3 0.99 0.71 8.06
C PRO A 3 2.36 1.26 7.64
N LYS A 4 3.22 1.63 8.61
CA LYS A 4 4.60 2.09 8.32
C LYS A 4 5.41 1.03 7.57
N GLN A 5 5.36 -0.23 8.03
CA GLN A 5 6.07 -1.33 7.39
C GLN A 5 5.57 -1.57 5.97
N PHE A 6 4.27 -1.45 5.72
CA PHE A 6 3.71 -1.52 4.37
C PHE A 6 4.21 -0.35 3.50
N LEU A 7 4.17 0.88 4.00
CA LEU A 7 4.65 2.05 3.25
C LEU A 7 6.14 1.92 2.88
N ILE A 8 6.96 1.35 3.76
CA ILE A 8 8.38 1.08 3.46
C ILE A 8 8.52 -0.05 2.45
N LEU A 9 8.02 -1.25 2.75
CA LEU A 9 8.24 -2.42 1.89
C LEU A 9 7.51 -2.30 0.55
N GLY A 10 6.23 -1.92 0.60
CA GLY A 10 5.43 -1.65 -0.59
C GLY A 10 5.99 -0.48 -1.39
N GLY A 11 6.45 0.59 -0.73
CA GLY A 11 7.08 1.72 -1.42
C GLY A 11 8.37 1.33 -2.14
N ILE A 12 9.24 0.52 -1.51
CA ILE A 12 10.45 -0.03 -2.14
C ILE A 12 10.08 -0.90 -3.35
N ILE A 13 9.16 -1.86 -3.18
CA ILE A 13 8.75 -2.76 -4.25
C ILE A 13 8.19 -1.96 -5.43
N LEU A 14 7.27 -1.01 -5.16
CA LEU A 14 6.61 -0.22 -6.19
C LEU A 14 7.59 0.67 -6.95
N ALA A 15 8.53 1.31 -6.23
CA ALA A 15 9.58 2.11 -6.84
C ALA A 15 10.53 1.25 -7.70
N LEU A 16 10.89 0.06 -7.22
CA LEU A 16 11.73 -0.86 -7.97
C LEU A 16 11.05 -1.36 -9.23
N ILE A 17 9.80 -1.85 -9.16
CA ILE A 17 9.13 -2.36 -10.37
C ILE A 17 8.86 -1.25 -11.39
N GLY A 18 8.51 -0.03 -10.94
CA GLY A 18 8.36 1.12 -11.84
C GLY A 18 9.69 1.51 -12.50
N MET A 19 10.80 1.42 -11.78
CA MET A 19 12.13 1.63 -12.35
C MET A 19 12.48 0.51 -13.35
N LEU A 20 12.25 -0.75 -13.01
CA LEU A 20 12.55 -1.91 -13.85
C LEU A 20 11.71 -1.98 -15.14
N GLY A 21 10.54 -1.35 -15.19
CA GLY A 21 9.83 -1.18 -16.46
C GLY A 21 10.35 -0.03 -17.32
N MET A 22 11.13 0.90 -16.76
CA MET A 22 11.78 1.95 -17.54
C MET A 22 13.20 1.59 -18.00
N VAL A 23 13.85 0.59 -17.39
CA VAL A 23 15.27 0.29 -17.66
C VAL A 23 15.53 -1.17 -18.00
N GLY A 24 16.42 -1.38 -18.97
CA GLY A 24 17.07 -2.67 -19.22
C GLY A 24 16.18 -3.78 -19.77
N ASP A 25 15.05 -3.43 -20.40
CA ASP A 25 14.10 -4.36 -21.02
C ASP A 25 13.62 -5.48 -20.07
N ILE A 26 13.52 -5.17 -18.77
CA ILE A 26 13.17 -6.16 -17.74
C ILE A 26 11.66 -6.32 -17.68
N ILE A 27 10.92 -5.24 -17.43
CA ILE A 27 9.44 -5.24 -17.45
C ILE A 27 8.90 -4.46 -18.67
N GLY A 28 9.71 -3.57 -19.25
CA GLY A 28 9.36 -2.80 -20.46
C GLY A 28 8.36 -1.66 -20.23
N PRO A 29 8.18 -0.79 -21.23
CA PRO A 29 6.93 -0.10 -21.49
C PRO A 29 6.02 -0.85 -22.50
N THR A 30 6.50 -1.95 -23.11
CA THR A 30 5.75 -2.74 -24.11
C THR A 30 6.02 -4.24 -23.93
N PRO A 31 5.16 -5.13 -24.47
CA PRO A 31 5.43 -6.57 -24.48
C PRO A 31 6.75 -6.94 -25.16
N GLU A 32 7.12 -6.26 -26.24
CA GLU A 32 8.34 -6.53 -27.03
C GLU A 32 9.61 -6.13 -26.27
N GLU A 33 9.50 -5.15 -25.38
CA GLU A 33 10.58 -4.64 -24.52
C GLU A 33 10.55 -5.25 -23.11
N SER A 34 9.69 -6.23 -22.85
CA SER A 34 9.65 -6.97 -21.59
C SER A 34 10.35 -8.32 -21.72
N PHE A 35 11.25 -8.63 -20.79
CA PHE A 35 11.81 -9.97 -20.64
C PHE A 35 10.72 -11.04 -20.43
N PHE A 36 9.58 -10.66 -19.85
CA PHE A 36 8.44 -11.54 -19.63
C PHE A 36 7.43 -11.57 -20.80
N GLY A 37 7.68 -10.81 -21.86
CA GLY A 37 6.79 -10.69 -23.01
C GLY A 37 5.41 -10.15 -22.62
N SER A 38 4.37 -10.66 -23.28
CA SER A 38 2.97 -10.28 -23.02
C SER A 38 2.42 -10.74 -21.67
N ILE A 39 3.16 -11.56 -20.90
CA ILE A 39 2.73 -12.07 -19.60
C ILE A 39 2.74 -10.95 -18.56
N TRP A 40 3.81 -10.14 -18.56
CA TRP A 40 3.98 -9.09 -17.56
C TRP A 40 4.81 -7.94 -18.14
N TRP A 41 4.15 -6.82 -18.34
CA TRP A 41 4.75 -5.57 -18.78
C TRP A 41 3.91 -4.43 -18.20
N PHE A 42 4.49 -3.25 -18.08
CA PHE A 42 3.75 -2.05 -17.70
C PHE A 42 3.92 -1.05 -18.83
N ASP A 43 2.92 -0.26 -19.18
CA ASP A 43 3.16 0.82 -20.11
C ASP A 43 3.93 1.99 -19.46
N THR A 44 4.21 3.02 -20.26
CA THR A 44 4.94 4.19 -19.76
C THR A 44 4.21 4.88 -18.60
N ALA A 45 2.89 4.99 -18.65
CA ALA A 45 2.11 5.66 -17.62
C ALA A 45 2.07 4.81 -16.33
N GLU A 46 1.90 3.51 -16.43
CA GLU A 46 1.94 2.56 -15.30
C GLU A 46 3.30 2.57 -14.61
N ASN A 47 4.39 2.56 -15.38
CA ASN A 47 5.75 2.65 -14.83
C ASN A 47 5.96 3.93 -14.03
N TRP A 48 5.53 5.08 -14.56
CA TRP A 48 5.59 6.34 -13.83
C TRP A 48 4.69 6.37 -12.61
N ALA A 49 3.48 5.81 -12.70
CA ALA A 49 2.58 5.70 -11.57
C ALA A 49 3.20 4.87 -10.44
N HIS A 50 3.75 3.70 -10.75
CA HIS A 50 4.44 2.84 -9.78
C HIS A 50 5.64 3.55 -9.15
N LEU A 51 6.50 4.16 -9.96
CA LEU A 51 7.69 4.85 -9.45
C LEU A 51 7.32 6.00 -8.51
N VAL A 52 6.42 6.89 -8.94
CA VAL A 52 6.02 8.07 -8.17
C VAL A 52 5.28 7.65 -6.89
N LEU A 53 4.32 6.73 -6.98
CA LEU A 53 3.61 6.23 -5.80
C LEU A 53 4.54 5.52 -4.83
N GLY A 54 5.56 4.80 -5.32
CA GLY A 54 6.58 4.16 -4.49
C GLY A 54 7.40 5.17 -3.69
N ILE A 55 7.87 6.23 -4.36
CA ILE A 55 8.60 7.33 -3.71
C ILE A 55 7.70 8.04 -2.68
N VAL A 56 6.45 8.35 -3.04
CA VAL A 56 5.48 8.99 -2.14
C VAL A 56 5.20 8.12 -0.92
N ALA A 57 5.05 6.81 -1.10
CA ALA A 57 4.85 5.87 0.01
C ALA A 57 6.05 5.85 0.96
N LEU A 58 7.27 5.80 0.42
CA LEU A 58 8.50 5.88 1.22
C LEU A 58 8.55 7.17 2.04
N VAL A 59 8.31 8.31 1.40
CA VAL A 59 8.28 9.62 2.06
C VAL A 59 7.22 9.65 3.16
N ALA A 60 6.00 9.19 2.87
CA ALA A 60 4.90 9.14 3.84
C ALA A 60 5.22 8.28 5.07
N ALA A 61 6.01 7.21 4.92
CA ALA A 61 6.40 6.33 6.02
C ALA A 61 7.20 7.04 7.13
N PHE A 62 7.91 8.11 6.79
CA PHE A 62 8.77 8.86 7.71
C PHE A 62 8.19 10.20 8.13
N ILE A 63 7.38 10.83 7.28
CA ILE A 63 6.84 12.17 7.56
C ILE A 63 5.47 12.10 8.24
N PHE A 64 4.59 11.18 7.84
CA PHE A 64 3.21 11.20 8.32
C PHE A 64 3.06 10.60 9.71
N PRO A 65 2.17 11.14 10.56
CA PRO A 65 1.84 10.51 11.84
C PRO A 65 1.10 9.18 11.61
N ALA A 66 1.17 8.27 12.60
CA ALA A 66 0.65 6.91 12.48
C ALA A 66 -0.84 6.83 12.04
N GLY A 67 -1.67 7.78 12.51
CA GLY A 67 -3.08 7.86 12.09
C GLY A 67 -3.23 8.14 10.59
N LEU A 68 -2.44 9.06 10.04
CA LEU A 68 -2.49 9.40 8.62
C LEU A 68 -1.85 8.29 7.76
N GLN A 69 -0.79 7.63 8.24
CA GLN A 69 -0.23 6.45 7.58
C GLN A 69 -1.27 5.34 7.45
N LYS A 70 -2.05 5.07 8.51
CA LYS A 70 -3.14 4.10 8.48
C LYS A 70 -4.16 4.45 7.39
N SER A 71 -4.66 5.68 7.41
CA SER A 71 -5.67 6.13 6.43
C SER A 71 -5.15 6.06 5.00
N LEU A 72 -3.90 6.48 4.77
CA LEU A 72 -3.26 6.41 3.46
C LEU A 72 -3.14 4.97 2.96
N VAL A 73 -2.65 4.05 3.80
CA VAL A 73 -2.50 2.64 3.43
C VAL A 73 -3.84 1.98 3.11
N LEU A 74 -4.89 2.30 3.88
CA LEU A 74 -6.24 1.80 3.58
C LEU A 74 -6.75 2.35 2.25
N LEU A 75 -6.59 3.66 2.01
CA LEU A 75 -7.00 4.30 0.76
C LEU A 75 -6.29 3.66 -0.44
N VAL A 76 -4.96 3.54 -0.38
CA VAL A 76 -4.16 2.87 -1.42
C VAL A 76 -4.64 1.45 -1.64
N GLY A 77 -4.93 0.71 -0.57
CA GLY A 77 -5.42 -0.66 -0.67
C GLY A 77 -6.76 -0.78 -1.38
N PHE A 78 -7.73 0.07 -1.04
CA PHE A 78 -9.02 0.08 -1.72
C PHE A 78 -8.90 0.50 -3.18
N VAL A 79 -8.12 1.54 -3.47
CA VAL A 79 -7.88 1.99 -4.85
C VAL A 79 -7.23 0.88 -5.67
N ALA A 80 -6.20 0.21 -5.14
CA ALA A 80 -5.54 -0.89 -5.84
C ALA A 80 -6.50 -2.06 -6.14
N VAL A 81 -7.34 -2.45 -5.17
CA VAL A 81 -8.38 -3.47 -5.43
C VAL A 81 -9.37 -3.01 -6.50
N LEU A 82 -9.80 -1.75 -6.49
CA LEU A 82 -10.70 -1.22 -7.50
C LEU A 82 -10.06 -1.19 -8.90
N ILE A 83 -8.77 -0.85 -9.00
CA ILE A 83 -8.00 -0.91 -10.24
C ILE A 83 -7.90 -2.35 -10.74
N GLY A 84 -7.57 -3.32 -9.87
CA GLY A 84 -7.53 -4.74 -10.24
C GLY A 84 -8.90 -5.32 -10.64
N ILE A 85 -9.99 -4.87 -10.03
CA ILE A 85 -11.34 -5.25 -10.47
C ILE A 85 -11.64 -4.62 -11.84
N TYR A 86 -11.30 -3.34 -12.02
CA TYR A 86 -11.53 -2.62 -13.27
C TYR A 86 -10.79 -3.27 -14.43
N SER A 87 -9.50 -3.59 -14.26
CA SER A 87 -8.68 -4.25 -15.28
C SER A 87 -9.22 -5.63 -15.66
N ALA A 88 -9.87 -6.33 -14.72
CA ALA A 88 -10.50 -7.63 -14.99
C ALA A 88 -11.79 -7.54 -15.83
N VAL A 89 -12.44 -6.37 -15.90
CA VAL A 89 -13.74 -6.20 -16.58
C VAL A 89 -13.73 -5.17 -17.69
N SER A 90 -12.65 -4.41 -17.86
CA SER A 90 -12.53 -3.31 -18.82
C SER A 90 -11.12 -3.24 -19.41
N SER A 91 -11.08 -3.07 -20.73
CA SER A 91 -9.89 -2.76 -21.52
C SER A 91 -9.66 -1.26 -21.72
N ALA A 92 -10.59 -0.41 -21.28
CA ALA A 92 -10.47 1.02 -21.52
C ALA A 92 -9.29 1.63 -20.72
N PRO A 93 -8.43 2.44 -21.34
CA PRO A 93 -7.31 3.06 -20.65
C PRO A 93 -7.76 4.02 -19.53
N ILE A 94 -7.06 4.03 -18.41
CA ILE A 94 -7.27 4.98 -17.31
C ILE A 94 -6.04 5.86 -17.16
N LEU A 95 -6.21 7.19 -17.23
CA LEU A 95 -5.10 8.15 -17.07
C LEU A 95 -3.89 7.88 -17.99
N GLY A 96 -4.14 7.27 -19.16
CA GLY A 96 -3.10 6.88 -20.11
C GLY A 96 -2.42 5.53 -19.85
N ALA A 97 -2.86 4.79 -18.83
CA ALA A 97 -2.42 3.43 -18.51
C ALA A 97 -3.34 2.36 -19.13
N ASN A 98 -2.73 1.36 -19.78
CA ASN A 98 -3.35 0.16 -20.35
C ASN A 98 -3.22 -1.00 -19.37
N LEU A 99 -4.27 -1.23 -18.58
CA LEU A 99 -4.29 -2.26 -17.54
C LEU A 99 -4.52 -3.69 -18.09
N GLU A 100 -4.21 -3.95 -19.36
CA GLU A 100 -4.67 -5.14 -20.09
C GLU A 100 -3.81 -6.40 -19.88
N ASN A 101 -2.84 -6.39 -18.96
CA ASN A 101 -2.04 -7.60 -18.70
C ASN A 101 -2.58 -8.40 -17.47
N PRO A 102 -2.74 -9.73 -17.58
CA PRO A 102 -3.31 -10.55 -16.51
C PRO A 102 -2.52 -10.52 -15.20
N ALA A 103 -1.18 -10.39 -15.27
CA ALA A 103 -0.32 -10.37 -14.10
C ALA A 103 -0.52 -9.10 -13.26
N ASP A 104 -0.77 -7.96 -13.91
CA ASP A 104 -0.99 -6.67 -13.26
C ASP A 104 -2.34 -6.61 -12.57
N THR A 105 -3.38 -7.17 -13.18
CA THR A 105 -4.69 -7.40 -12.52
C THR A 105 -4.51 -8.15 -11.20
N VAL A 106 -3.76 -9.26 -11.22
CA VAL A 106 -3.50 -10.07 -10.02
C VAL A 106 -2.64 -9.30 -9.02
N LEU A 107 -1.61 -8.58 -9.49
CA LEU A 107 -0.72 -7.78 -8.67
C LEU A 107 -1.50 -6.72 -7.87
N HIS A 108 -2.35 -5.95 -8.54
CA HIS A 108 -3.19 -4.93 -7.93
C HIS A 108 -4.12 -5.49 -6.85
N MET A 109 -4.73 -6.65 -7.11
CA MET A 109 -5.59 -7.32 -6.14
C MET A 109 -4.81 -7.80 -4.91
N LEU A 110 -3.64 -8.43 -5.11
CA LEU A 110 -2.82 -8.95 -4.02
C LEU A 110 -2.20 -7.84 -3.18
N VAL A 111 -1.62 -6.82 -3.83
CA VAL A 111 -1.03 -5.66 -3.15
C VAL A 111 -2.11 -4.84 -2.44
N GLY A 112 -3.29 -4.68 -3.06
CA GLY A 112 -4.43 -4.01 -2.46
C GLY A 112 -4.93 -4.73 -1.20
N ALA A 113 -5.10 -6.06 -1.26
CA ALA A 113 -5.44 -6.87 -0.09
C ALA A 113 -4.37 -6.78 1.01
N TRP A 114 -3.08 -6.82 0.64
CA TRP A 114 -1.97 -6.65 1.57
C TRP A 114 -1.99 -5.29 2.27
N ALA A 115 -2.25 -4.21 1.52
CA ALA A 115 -2.38 -2.86 2.05
C ALA A 115 -3.54 -2.74 3.04
N ILE A 116 -4.75 -3.19 2.65
CA ILE A 116 -5.93 -3.18 3.53
C ILE A 116 -5.62 -3.91 4.83
N PHE A 117 -5.04 -5.10 4.74
CA PHE A 117 -4.65 -5.90 5.91
C PHE A 117 -3.63 -5.18 6.81
N ALA A 118 -2.63 -4.52 6.24
CA ALA A 118 -1.65 -3.73 6.99
C ALA A 118 -2.30 -2.50 7.67
N GLY A 119 -3.22 -1.82 6.97
CA GLY A 119 -4.00 -0.69 7.47
C GLY A 119 -4.87 -1.04 8.67
N MET A 120 -5.55 -2.18 8.63
CA MET A 120 -6.43 -2.64 9.72
C MET A 120 -5.66 -2.95 11.01
N ARG A 121 -4.43 -3.48 10.91
CA ARG A 121 -3.59 -3.84 12.06
C ARG A 121 -2.93 -2.66 12.78
N GLY A 122 -2.94 -1.46 12.19
CA GLY A 122 -2.32 -0.26 12.76
C GLY A 122 -3.06 0.34 13.97
N GLY A 123 -4.30 -0.10 14.27
CA GLY A 123 -5.12 0.42 15.37
C GLY A 123 -5.07 -0.37 16.68
N SER A 124 -4.42 -1.54 16.71
CA SER A 124 -4.61 -2.51 17.82
C SER A 124 -3.67 -2.34 19.02
N ARG A 125 -2.98 -1.21 19.19
CA ARG A 125 -2.02 -1.01 20.32
C ARG A 125 -2.32 0.18 21.24
N THR A 126 -3.51 0.77 21.20
CA THR A 126 -3.82 1.95 22.03
C THR A 126 -5.10 1.81 22.86
N ALA A 127 -5.55 0.58 23.15
CA ALA A 127 -6.70 0.34 24.01
C ALA A 127 -6.46 -0.78 25.05
N ALA A 128 -5.19 -1.08 25.38
CA ALA A 128 -4.84 -1.95 26.49
C ALA A 128 -4.31 -1.10 27.65
N SER A 129 -5.24 -0.71 28.53
CA SER A 129 -5.07 -0.44 29.96
C SER A 129 -3.83 0.35 30.42
N ILE A 130 -4.04 1.60 30.80
CA ILE A 130 -3.52 2.04 32.10
C ILE A 130 -4.67 1.85 33.08
N PRO A 131 -4.69 0.79 33.91
CA PRO A 131 -5.58 0.76 35.06
C PRO A 131 -5.23 1.98 35.90
N ASN A 132 -6.22 2.82 36.17
CA ASN A 132 -6.08 3.96 37.07
C ASN A 132 -5.77 3.43 38.47
N MET A 133 -4.48 3.25 38.81
CA MET A 133 -4.00 2.74 40.10
C MET A 133 -4.09 3.77 41.23
N ASN A 134 -4.99 4.75 41.15
CA ASN A 134 -5.09 5.82 42.15
C ASN A 134 -6.44 5.85 42.90
N GLN A 135 -7.12 4.71 43.06
CA GLN A 135 -8.42 4.63 43.76
C GLN A 135 -8.42 3.84 45.09
N SER A 136 -7.27 3.45 45.67
CA SER A 136 -7.28 2.55 46.84
C SER A 136 -6.57 3.03 48.12
N ILE A 137 -6.31 4.33 48.31
CA ILE A 137 -5.83 4.83 49.61
C ILE A 137 -6.72 5.95 50.14
N GLN A 138 -7.92 5.58 50.59
CA GLN A 138 -8.67 6.34 51.60
C GLN A 138 -8.50 5.58 52.92
N PRO A 139 -7.82 6.13 53.94
CA PRO A 139 -7.74 5.48 55.24
C PRO A 139 -9.14 5.46 55.90
N PRO A 140 -9.46 4.43 56.70
CA PRO A 140 -10.74 4.37 57.38
C PRO A 140 -10.85 5.52 58.39
N ILE A 141 -11.85 6.38 58.20
CA ILE A 141 -12.26 7.39 59.19
C ILE A 141 -12.70 6.63 60.44
N GLN A 142 -11.85 6.62 61.48
CA GLN A 142 -12.28 6.19 62.81
C GLN A 142 -13.26 7.23 63.34
N ARG A 143 -14.54 6.84 63.41
CA ARG A 143 -15.55 7.60 64.14
C ARG A 143 -15.25 7.49 65.64
N ILE A 144 -15.20 8.64 66.30
CA ILE A 144 -15.32 8.79 67.75
C ILE A 144 -16.74 9.27 68.03
#